data_AF-A0A8C3C1H3-F1
#
_entry.id   AF-A0A8C3C1H3-F1
#
_cell.length_a   1.000
_cell.length_b   1.000
_cell.length_c   1.000
_cell.angle_alpha   90.00
_cell.angle_beta   90.00
_cell.angle_gamma   90.00
#
_symmetry.space_group_name_H-M   'P 1'
#
loop_
_entity.id
_entity.type
_entity.pdbx_description
1 polymer ?
#
loop_
_entity_poly.entity_id
_entity_poly.type
_entity_poly.pdbx_seq_one_letter_code
_entity_poly.pdbx_strand_id
1 'polypeptide(L)'
;MQHALDSIFIESHGSRKDAAKIMIVLTDGEILLDEMNLTTVINSPKMAGIERYAIGVGDAFKKPKALNELRLIASGPDNTNVFQVTNYSALDGLLSTLQQSIIGIEGTQGDALEYELAQSGFSVQILDKRVLMFGAVGAFDWSGGILLYDLAAKKAVFLNESKEEAKKAKYSYLGYSVAVVRTGYGPLYVAGAPRHSMTGKVLVFQDGHLKQTLQGEQVGSYFGSELCPLDVNRDGETDLLLVGAPFYHIQGEEGRVYVYRLETETGSFTLEGHLNVQVTTQFARFGFTMASIGDINGDGYEDIAVGAPLEGHLSNSSSFGSIYIFNGEKDKIRSSYAQRVKASEISAGLQYFGQSIDGGFDFTNDGLHDITIGSLENVVVLRSRPVVHFLTSMRFNPERIVIFQNSSIVTAKLCFNITSALPVSQQGNKWEL
;
A
#
# COMPACT_ATOMS: atom_id res chain seq x y z
N MET A 1 26.37 37.54 -24.31
CA MET A 1 26.44 36.06 -24.31
C MET A 1 27.87 35.54 -24.23
N GLN A 2 28.80 36.00 -25.08
CA GLN A 2 30.20 35.57 -25.05
C GLN A 2 30.85 35.68 -23.65
N HIS A 3 30.64 36.80 -22.95
CA HIS A 3 31.12 36.98 -21.57
C HIS A 3 30.62 35.90 -20.59
N ALA A 4 29.39 35.42 -20.74
CA ALA A 4 28.87 34.35 -19.88
C ALA A 4 29.61 33.02 -20.11
N LEU A 5 30.03 32.75 -21.35
CA LEU A 5 30.86 31.58 -21.68
C LEU A 5 32.27 31.69 -21.11
N ASP A 6 32.84 32.90 -21.15
CA ASP A 6 34.24 33.16 -20.80
C ASP A 6 34.45 33.55 -19.34
N SER A 7 33.39 33.74 -18.56
CA SER A 7 33.53 34.20 -17.17
C SER A 7 32.57 33.53 -16.19
N ILE A 8 31.36 33.13 -16.63
CA ILE A 8 30.35 32.56 -15.73
C ILE A 8 30.37 31.03 -15.75
N PHE A 9 30.34 30.41 -16.94
CA PHE A 9 30.34 28.95 -17.08
C PHE A 9 31.73 28.31 -16.96
N ILE A 10 32.51 28.76 -15.96
CA ILE A 10 33.87 28.29 -15.67
C ILE A 10 33.92 27.68 -14.26
N GLU A 11 34.57 26.53 -14.13
CA GLU A 11 34.69 25.80 -12.85
C GLU A 11 35.38 26.61 -11.76
N SER A 12 36.39 27.42 -12.11
CA SER A 12 37.08 28.32 -11.18
C SER A 12 36.19 29.42 -10.60
N HIS A 13 35.03 29.69 -11.22
CA HIS A 13 34.03 30.63 -10.73
C HIS A 13 32.77 29.93 -10.18
N GLY A 14 32.86 28.63 -9.90
CA GLY A 14 31.79 27.85 -9.25
C GLY A 14 30.82 27.16 -10.21
N SER A 15 31.03 27.23 -11.53
CA SER A 15 30.25 26.41 -12.47
C SER A 15 30.57 24.94 -12.27
N ARG A 16 29.57 24.08 -12.15
CA ARG A 16 29.78 22.62 -12.05
C ARG A 16 29.88 22.02 -13.44
N LYS A 17 30.79 21.05 -13.62
CA LYS A 17 31.01 20.37 -14.90
C LYS A 17 29.80 19.55 -15.37
N ASP A 18 29.17 18.87 -14.42
CA ASP A 18 28.08 17.92 -14.67
C ASP A 18 26.68 18.54 -14.47
N ALA A 19 26.60 19.86 -14.23
CA ALA A 19 25.32 20.55 -14.12
C ALA A 19 24.82 21.01 -15.49
N ALA A 20 23.51 20.88 -15.72
CA ALA A 20 22.84 21.51 -16.85
C ALA A 20 23.12 23.03 -16.85
N LYS A 21 23.56 23.56 -17.99
CA LYS A 21 23.89 24.98 -18.15
C LYS A 21 22.73 25.68 -18.84
N ILE A 22 22.10 26.61 -18.13
CA ILE A 22 20.95 27.35 -18.65
C ILE A 22 21.31 28.84 -18.74
N MET A 23 21.04 29.45 -19.88
CA MET A 23 21.23 30.88 -20.14
C MET A 23 19.89 31.53 -20.45
N ILE A 24 19.45 32.45 -19.58
CA ILE A 24 18.23 33.24 -19.79
C ILE A 24 18.64 34.64 -20.24
N VAL A 25 18.22 35.05 -21.42
CA VAL A 25 18.56 36.34 -22.03
C VAL A 25 17.31 37.22 -22.06
N LEU A 26 17.33 38.28 -21.25
CA LEU A 26 16.27 39.30 -21.22
C LEU A 26 16.70 40.49 -22.08
N THR A 27 15.96 40.80 -23.15
CA THR A 27 16.35 41.83 -24.13
C THR A 27 15.15 42.42 -24.87
N ASP A 28 15.28 43.62 -25.44
CA ASP A 28 14.33 44.20 -26.39
C ASP A 28 14.51 43.66 -27.83
N GLY A 29 15.49 42.77 -28.01
CA GLY A 29 15.72 42.00 -29.22
C GLY A 29 16.54 42.71 -30.29
N GLU A 30 17.09 43.90 -30.05
CA GLU A 30 17.93 44.59 -31.05
C GLU A 30 19.36 44.76 -30.54
N ILE A 31 20.29 43.98 -31.10
CA ILE A 31 21.72 44.17 -30.87
C ILE A 31 22.16 45.45 -31.60
N LEU A 32 22.69 46.40 -30.82
CA LEU A 32 23.19 47.68 -31.28
C LEU A 32 24.67 47.81 -30.95
N LEU A 33 25.48 48.18 -31.94
CA LEU A 33 26.90 48.53 -31.78
C LEU A 33 27.79 47.41 -31.18
N ASP A 34 27.37 46.14 -31.27
CA ASP A 34 28.21 45.01 -30.89
C ASP A 34 29.15 44.64 -32.05
N GLU A 35 30.46 44.58 -31.76
CA GLU A 35 31.48 44.18 -32.72
C GLU A 35 31.42 42.67 -33.02
N MET A 36 30.83 41.88 -32.12
CA MET A 36 30.67 40.43 -32.28
C MET A 36 29.35 40.07 -32.95
N ASN A 37 29.42 39.16 -33.91
CA ASN A 37 28.25 38.60 -34.55
C ASN A 37 27.60 37.53 -33.66
N LEU A 38 26.31 37.70 -33.36
CA LEU A 38 25.50 36.79 -32.55
C LEU A 38 25.61 35.33 -33.03
N THR A 39 25.56 35.10 -34.35
CA THR A 39 25.65 33.77 -34.96
C THR A 39 26.99 33.10 -34.69
N THR A 40 28.08 33.87 -34.65
CA THR A 40 29.42 33.37 -34.33
C THR A 40 29.50 32.90 -32.87
N VAL A 41 28.88 33.65 -31.96
CA VAL A 41 28.85 33.31 -30.52
C VAL A 41 28.00 32.06 -30.27
N ILE A 42 26.81 31.99 -30.88
CA ILE A 42 25.88 30.85 -30.73
C ILE A 42 26.48 29.55 -31.29
N ASN A 43 27.18 29.62 -32.43
CA ASN A 43 27.79 28.45 -33.05
C ASN A 43 29.17 28.09 -32.45
N SER A 44 29.62 28.80 -31.41
CA SER A 44 30.91 28.48 -30.79
C SER A 44 30.84 27.13 -30.03
N PRO A 45 31.94 26.36 -29.98
CA PRO A 45 31.98 25.12 -29.22
C PRO A 45 31.66 25.29 -27.73
N LYS A 46 31.96 26.46 -27.15
CA LYS A 46 31.64 26.77 -25.75
C LYS A 46 30.14 26.92 -25.49
N MET A 47 29.35 27.18 -26.53
CA MET A 47 27.89 27.27 -26.45
C MET A 47 27.21 25.89 -26.55
N ALA A 48 27.96 24.84 -26.90
CA ALA A 48 27.42 23.48 -26.96
C ALA A 48 27.00 22.99 -25.57
N GLY A 49 25.81 22.40 -25.47
CA GLY A 49 25.24 21.91 -24.20
C GLY A 49 24.69 23.00 -23.27
N ILE A 50 24.60 24.26 -23.73
CA ILE A 50 23.92 25.33 -22.99
C ILE A 50 22.53 25.52 -23.58
N GLU A 51 21.51 25.30 -22.75
CA GLU A 51 20.12 25.57 -23.09
C GLU A 51 19.84 27.08 -22.91
N ARG A 52 19.20 27.68 -23.92
CA ARG A 52 19.05 29.14 -24.03
C ARG A 52 17.59 29.52 -24.16
N TYR A 53 17.20 30.48 -23.34
CA TYR A 53 15.86 31.03 -23.29
C TYR A 53 15.93 32.53 -23.60
N ALA A 54 15.12 32.99 -24.56
CA ALA A 54 15.08 34.40 -24.95
C ALA A 54 13.78 35.04 -24.47
N ILE A 55 13.88 36.09 -23.68
CA ILE A 55 12.75 36.81 -23.12
C ILE A 55 12.74 38.22 -23.73
N GLY A 56 11.79 38.46 -24.63
CA GLY A 56 11.62 39.75 -25.30
C GLY A 56 10.80 40.72 -24.46
N VAL A 57 11.31 41.94 -24.27
CA VAL A 57 10.68 43.02 -23.50
C VAL A 57 10.17 44.13 -24.43
N GLY A 58 8.99 44.68 -24.14
CA GLY A 58 8.44 45.80 -24.89
C GLY A 58 7.97 45.42 -26.30
N ASP A 59 8.40 46.18 -27.31
CA ASP A 59 7.96 46.02 -28.70
C ASP A 59 8.79 45.02 -29.52
N ALA A 60 9.64 44.21 -28.87
CA ALA A 60 10.51 43.21 -29.51
C ALA A 60 9.76 42.27 -30.47
N PHE A 61 8.51 41.92 -30.15
CA PHE A 61 7.67 41.03 -30.97
C PHE A 61 6.98 41.72 -32.14
N LYS A 62 6.94 43.07 -32.15
CA LYS A 62 6.34 43.86 -33.23
C LYS A 62 7.33 44.18 -34.34
N LYS A 63 8.64 44.10 -34.04
CA LYS A 63 9.72 44.37 -34.99
C LYS A 63 10.26 43.06 -35.57
N PRO A 64 10.21 42.84 -36.90
CA PRO A 64 10.69 41.59 -37.51
C PRO A 64 12.17 41.29 -37.24
N LYS A 65 13.02 42.32 -37.20
CA LYS A 65 14.44 42.18 -36.88
C LYS A 65 14.64 41.66 -35.46
N ALA A 66 13.93 42.27 -34.50
CA ALA A 66 14.06 41.91 -33.09
C ALA A 66 13.55 40.50 -32.78
N LEU A 67 12.44 40.11 -33.40
CA LEU A 67 11.90 38.76 -33.28
C LEU A 67 12.87 37.70 -33.85
N ASN A 68 13.55 37.98 -34.96
CA ASN A 68 14.55 37.06 -35.52
C ASN A 68 15.77 36.91 -34.62
N GLU A 69 16.22 37.99 -33.97
CA GLU A 69 17.33 37.92 -33.01
C GLU A 69 16.95 37.12 -31.76
N LEU A 70 15.74 37.32 -31.21
CA LEU A 70 15.23 36.51 -30.09
C LEU A 70 15.18 35.01 -30.44
N ARG A 71 14.73 34.69 -31.66
CA ARG A 71 14.70 33.31 -32.18
C ARG A 71 16.09 32.70 -32.34
N LEU A 72 17.07 33.51 -32.75
CA LEU A 72 18.45 33.05 -32.85
C LEU A 72 19.06 32.78 -31.47
N ILE A 73 18.75 33.60 -30.47
CA ILE A 73 19.25 33.44 -29.10
C ILE A 73 18.75 32.14 -28.47
N ALA A 74 17.45 31.85 -28.58
CA ALA A 74 16.83 30.68 -27.96
C ALA A 74 17.29 29.35 -28.60
N SER A 75 17.38 28.28 -27.81
CA SER A 75 17.62 26.91 -28.30
C SER A 75 16.30 26.17 -28.52
N GLY A 76 16.24 25.24 -29.49
CA GLY A 76 15.08 24.36 -29.69
C GLY A 76 14.23 24.67 -30.94
N PRO A 77 13.40 23.72 -31.41
CA PRO A 77 12.53 23.91 -32.56
C PRO A 77 11.36 24.88 -32.27
N ASP A 78 10.95 25.60 -33.31
CA ASP A 78 9.64 26.28 -33.40
C ASP A 78 9.26 27.26 -32.27
N ASN A 79 10.19 28.10 -31.81
CA ASN A 79 9.94 29.21 -30.86
C ASN A 79 9.53 28.79 -29.43
N THR A 80 9.66 27.52 -29.07
CA THR A 80 9.29 26.99 -27.74
C THR A 80 10.00 27.69 -26.58
N ASN A 81 11.21 28.21 -26.81
CA ASN A 81 12.03 28.88 -25.80
C ASN A 81 12.11 30.41 -25.94
N VAL A 82 11.17 31.02 -26.67
CA VAL A 82 11.05 32.48 -26.83
C VAL A 82 9.80 32.96 -26.09
N PHE A 83 9.96 33.86 -25.12
CA PHE A 83 8.89 34.33 -24.24
C PHE A 83 8.69 35.84 -24.39
N GLN A 84 7.43 36.27 -24.45
CA GLN A 84 7.06 37.69 -24.42
C GLN A 84 6.71 38.11 -23.00
N VAL A 85 7.39 39.13 -22.48
CA VAL A 85 7.04 39.73 -21.19
C VAL A 85 6.23 40.99 -21.43
N THR A 86 4.93 40.90 -21.15
CA THR A 86 4.01 42.04 -21.10
C THR A 86 3.78 42.52 -19.65
N ASN A 87 4.02 41.67 -18.65
CA ASN A 87 3.98 41.97 -17.20
C ASN A 87 4.74 40.88 -16.41
N TYR A 88 5.07 41.13 -15.13
CA TYR A 88 5.81 40.20 -14.24
C TYR A 88 5.17 38.80 -14.13
N SER A 89 3.85 38.67 -14.31
CA SER A 89 3.12 37.38 -14.32
C SER A 89 3.50 36.46 -15.49
N ALA A 90 4.19 36.97 -16.52
CA ALA A 90 4.68 36.15 -17.64
C ALA A 90 5.89 35.28 -17.25
N LEU A 91 6.59 35.58 -16.14
CA LEU A 91 7.71 34.77 -15.65
C LEU A 91 7.27 33.48 -14.95
N ASP A 92 6.03 33.37 -14.48
CA ASP A 92 5.51 32.16 -13.84
C ASP A 92 5.45 30.97 -14.82
N GLY A 93 5.10 31.25 -16.09
CA GLY A 93 5.12 30.25 -17.16
C GLY A 93 6.53 29.72 -17.45
N LEU A 94 7.54 30.60 -17.45
CA LEU A 94 8.94 30.23 -17.65
C LEU A 94 9.45 29.32 -16.51
N LEU A 95 9.07 29.62 -15.26
CA LEU A 95 9.45 28.81 -14.11
C LEU A 95 8.90 27.38 -14.23
N SER A 96 7.65 27.25 -14.67
CA SER A 96 7.00 25.95 -14.87
C SER A 96 7.64 25.12 -15.98
N THR A 97 8.04 25.74 -17.09
CA THR A 97 8.72 25.07 -18.21
C THR A 97 10.12 24.59 -17.81
N LEU A 98 10.87 25.42 -17.08
CA LEU A 98 12.20 25.06 -16.56
C LEU A 98 12.13 23.93 -15.52
N GLN A 99 11.07 23.87 -14.71
CA GLN A 99 10.85 22.76 -13.78
C GLN A 99 10.52 21.45 -14.50
N GLN A 100 9.77 21.50 -15.60
CA GLN A 100 9.38 20.33 -16.37
C GLN A 100 10.53 19.73 -17.21
N SER A 101 11.43 20.55 -17.75
CA SER A 101 12.57 20.06 -18.57
C SER A 101 13.66 19.35 -17.76
N ILE A 102 13.65 19.48 -16.42
CA ILE A 102 14.60 18.83 -15.50
C ILE A 102 14.17 17.38 -15.17
N ILE A 103 12.91 17.02 -15.40
CA ILE A 103 12.38 15.69 -15.09
C ILE A 103 12.71 14.74 -16.25
N GLY A 104 13.63 13.81 -16.02
CA GLY A 104 13.94 12.74 -16.97
C GLY A 104 12.74 11.83 -17.17
N ILE A 105 12.07 11.95 -18.32
CA ILE A 105 10.96 11.07 -18.69
C ILE A 105 11.55 9.80 -19.32
N GLU A 106 11.26 8.66 -18.69
CA GLU A 106 11.50 7.29 -19.17
C GLU A 106 12.95 6.93 -19.53
N GLY A 107 13.75 6.57 -18.52
CA GLY A 107 14.95 5.73 -18.70
C GLY A 107 16.07 6.34 -19.55
N THR A 108 15.97 7.61 -19.92
CA THR A 108 17.02 8.40 -20.53
C THR A 108 17.99 8.89 -19.44
N GLN A 109 19.24 9.17 -19.82
CA GLN A 109 20.27 9.67 -18.90
C GLN A 109 19.94 11.10 -18.43
N GLY A 110 18.99 11.21 -17.51
CA GLY A 110 18.73 12.37 -16.65
C GLY A 110 18.85 11.96 -15.18
N ASP A 111 18.88 12.94 -14.27
CA ASP A 111 18.90 12.67 -12.82
C ASP A 111 17.67 11.83 -12.44
N ALA A 112 17.88 10.79 -11.62
CA ALA A 112 16.81 9.90 -11.18
C ALA A 112 15.77 10.66 -10.36
N LEU A 113 14.48 10.37 -10.57
CA LEU A 113 13.41 10.97 -9.76
C LEU A 113 13.57 10.49 -8.32
N GLU A 114 13.90 11.39 -7.39
CA GLU A 114 14.11 11.02 -5.99
C GLU A 114 12.79 11.02 -5.23
N TYR A 115 12.09 12.16 -5.20
CA TYR A 115 10.87 12.33 -4.39
C TYR A 115 9.72 13.04 -5.12
N GLU A 116 9.95 13.54 -6.32
CA GLU A 116 9.00 14.34 -7.10
C GLU A 116 7.68 13.61 -7.33
N LEU A 117 7.76 12.29 -7.54
CA LEU A 117 6.63 11.39 -7.72
C LEU A 117 6.46 10.44 -6.53
N ALA A 118 6.96 10.79 -5.33
CA ALA A 118 6.99 9.87 -4.19
C ALA A 118 5.63 9.27 -3.82
N GLN A 119 4.54 10.02 -4.04
CA GLN A 119 3.18 9.63 -3.64
C GLN A 119 3.12 9.22 -2.16
N SER A 120 3.78 10.00 -1.29
CA SER A 120 3.81 9.72 0.15
C SER A 120 2.41 9.73 0.74
N GLY A 121 2.10 8.71 1.53
CA GLY A 121 0.75 8.47 2.05
C GLY A 121 -0.11 7.57 1.18
N PHE A 122 0.48 6.91 0.17
CA PHE A 122 -0.19 5.85 -0.59
C PHE A 122 -0.77 4.76 0.32
N SER A 123 -0.03 4.43 1.38
CA SER A 123 -0.47 3.59 2.49
C SER A 123 -0.04 4.24 3.81
N VAL A 124 -0.78 4.00 4.89
CA VAL A 124 -0.54 4.64 6.19
C VAL A 124 -0.81 3.66 7.31
N GLN A 125 0.08 3.61 8.29
CA GLN A 125 -0.14 2.94 9.57
C GLN A 125 0.14 3.91 10.72
N ILE A 126 -0.80 3.97 11.66
CA ILE A 126 -0.63 4.74 12.89
C ILE A 126 -0.09 3.80 13.96
N LEU A 127 1.12 4.07 14.45
CA LEU A 127 1.74 3.22 15.46
C LEU A 127 1.21 3.54 16.85
N ASP A 128 1.25 4.82 17.19
CA ASP A 128 0.73 5.42 18.41
C ASP A 128 0.41 6.90 18.15
N LYS A 129 0.06 7.68 19.19
CA LYS A 129 -0.23 9.12 19.05
C LYS A 129 0.99 9.98 18.63
N ARG A 130 2.17 9.38 18.43
CA ARG A 130 3.44 10.07 18.20
C ARG A 130 4.08 9.70 16.86
N VAL A 131 4.01 8.44 16.44
CA VAL A 131 4.70 7.94 15.24
C VAL A 131 3.70 7.52 14.16
N LEU A 132 3.86 8.11 12.98
CA LEU A 132 3.14 7.77 11.77
C LEU A 132 4.08 7.09 10.78
N MET A 133 3.61 6.04 10.12
CA MET A 133 4.35 5.35 9.07
C MET A 133 3.60 5.51 7.75
N PHE A 134 4.27 6.05 6.74
CA PHE A 134 3.71 6.28 5.41
C PHE A 134 4.45 5.46 4.37
N GLY A 135 3.73 4.85 3.44
CA GLY A 135 4.30 4.33 2.20
C GLY A 135 4.52 5.43 1.16
N ALA A 136 5.62 5.34 0.42
CA ALA A 136 5.99 6.28 -0.65
C ALA A 136 6.43 5.50 -1.89
N VAL A 137 5.47 4.97 -2.63
CA VAL A 137 5.67 4.00 -3.72
C VAL A 137 6.48 4.53 -4.90
N GLY A 138 6.41 5.84 -5.18
CA GLY A 138 7.04 6.43 -6.35
C GLY A 138 8.41 7.07 -6.08
N ALA A 139 8.93 6.95 -4.85
CA ALA A 139 10.25 7.44 -4.52
C ALA A 139 11.34 6.65 -5.28
N PHE A 140 12.40 7.33 -5.71
CA PHE A 140 13.57 6.75 -6.36
C PHE A 140 13.21 5.83 -7.54
N ASP A 141 12.67 6.39 -8.63
CA ASP A 141 12.18 5.66 -9.82
C ASP A 141 11.24 4.49 -9.47
N TRP A 142 10.26 4.75 -8.60
CA TRP A 142 9.30 3.75 -8.11
C TRP A 142 9.95 2.52 -7.45
N SER A 143 11.20 2.61 -7.00
CA SER A 143 11.73 1.60 -6.08
C SER A 143 10.97 1.64 -4.75
N GLY A 144 10.58 2.84 -4.32
CA GLY A 144 9.69 3.09 -3.20
C GLY A 144 10.40 3.09 -1.85
N GLY A 145 9.61 3.20 -0.77
CA GLY A 145 10.11 3.20 0.59
C GLY A 145 9.01 3.51 1.60
N ILE A 146 9.41 3.61 2.86
CA ILE A 146 8.55 4.02 3.97
C ILE A 146 9.13 5.25 4.66
N LEU A 147 8.26 6.16 5.08
CA LEU A 147 8.60 7.35 5.84
C LEU A 147 8.03 7.21 7.25
N LEU A 148 8.91 7.17 8.25
CA LEU A 148 8.54 7.24 9.66
C LEU A 148 8.58 8.69 10.10
N TYR A 149 7.46 9.20 10.60
CA TYR A 149 7.33 10.58 11.07
C TYR A 149 6.99 10.62 12.55
N ASP A 150 7.89 11.20 13.35
CA ASP A 150 7.65 11.49 14.76
C ASP A 150 7.05 12.90 14.89
N LEU A 151 5.79 12.97 15.32
CA LEU A 151 5.02 14.20 15.51
C LEU A 151 5.61 15.10 16.62
N ALA A 152 6.20 14.52 17.66
CA ALA A 152 6.75 15.27 18.78
C ALA A 152 8.12 15.85 18.43
N ALA A 153 9.00 15.04 17.85
CA ALA A 153 10.33 15.47 17.41
C ALA A 153 10.30 16.25 16.09
N LYS A 154 9.19 16.21 15.35
CA LYS A 154 9.04 16.74 13.97
C LYS A 154 10.13 16.22 13.04
N LYS A 155 10.50 14.97 13.22
CA LYS A 155 11.60 14.31 12.48
C LYS A 155 11.03 13.22 11.60
N ALA A 156 11.45 13.22 10.34
CA ALA A 156 11.14 12.17 9.39
C ALA A 156 12.37 11.30 9.15
N VAL A 157 12.18 9.99 9.06
CA VAL A 157 13.20 9.01 8.69
C VAL A 157 12.66 8.20 7.51
N PHE A 158 13.36 8.26 6.39
CA PHE A 158 13.02 7.46 5.22
C PHE A 158 13.80 6.14 5.26
N LEU A 159 13.08 5.02 5.17
CA LEU A 159 13.65 3.68 5.11
C LEU A 159 13.37 3.09 3.73
N ASN A 160 14.42 2.58 3.11
CA ASN A 160 14.38 1.88 1.84
C ASN A 160 15.41 0.74 1.84
N GLU A 161 15.47 0.01 0.73
CA GLU A 161 16.60 -0.87 0.47
C GLU A 161 17.88 -0.06 0.28
N SER A 162 19.04 -0.69 0.50
CA SER A 162 20.32 0.00 0.31
C SER A 162 20.45 0.56 -1.11
N LYS A 163 21.22 1.65 -1.29
CA LYS A 163 21.30 2.39 -2.57
C LYS A 163 21.64 1.49 -3.77
N GLU A 164 22.42 0.44 -3.58
CA GLU A 164 22.80 -0.48 -4.66
C GLU A 164 21.66 -1.46 -5.01
N GLU A 165 20.90 -1.93 -4.03
CA GLU A 165 19.68 -2.70 -4.26
C GLU A 165 18.56 -1.83 -4.84
N ALA A 166 18.40 -0.59 -4.37
CA ALA A 166 17.38 0.35 -4.87
C ALA A 166 17.53 0.64 -6.37
N LYS A 167 18.78 0.81 -6.86
CA LYS A 167 19.06 0.96 -8.30
C LYS A 167 18.65 -0.27 -9.12
N LYS A 168 18.70 -1.46 -8.54
CA LYS A 168 18.25 -2.72 -9.17
C LYS A 168 16.74 -2.94 -8.98
N ALA A 169 16.16 -2.37 -7.93
CA ALA A 169 14.78 -2.52 -7.53
C ALA A 169 13.85 -1.43 -8.12
N LYS A 170 14.18 -0.82 -9.27
CA LYS A 170 13.30 0.14 -9.94
C LYS A 170 11.91 -0.48 -10.17
N TYR A 171 10.86 0.33 -10.03
CA TYR A 171 9.46 -0.08 -10.23
C TYR A 171 8.98 -1.22 -9.32
N SER A 172 9.54 -1.34 -8.11
CA SER A 172 9.15 -2.36 -7.12
C SER A 172 7.92 -1.98 -6.30
N TYR A 173 7.61 -0.68 -6.18
CA TYR A 173 6.52 -0.12 -5.38
C TYR A 173 6.63 -0.45 -3.89
N LEU A 174 7.82 -0.34 -3.30
CA LEU A 174 7.97 -0.48 -1.85
C LEU A 174 7.13 0.59 -1.13
N GLY A 175 6.40 0.17 -0.11
CA GLY A 175 5.45 1.03 0.60
C GLY A 175 4.04 1.00 -0.02
N TYR A 176 3.76 0.05 -0.92
CA TYR A 176 2.40 -0.15 -1.44
C TYR A 176 1.45 -0.50 -0.30
N SER A 177 1.90 -1.37 0.60
CA SER A 177 1.27 -1.70 1.87
C SER A 177 2.27 -1.46 2.99
N VAL A 178 1.76 -1.08 4.16
CA VAL A 178 2.55 -0.89 5.37
C VAL A 178 1.82 -1.50 6.55
N ALA A 179 2.56 -2.13 7.45
CA ALA A 179 2.04 -2.67 8.69
C ALA A 179 3.09 -2.53 9.79
N VAL A 180 2.63 -2.54 11.04
CA VAL A 180 3.54 -2.67 12.18
C VAL A 180 3.22 -3.91 13.00
N VAL A 181 4.27 -4.67 13.25
CA VAL A 181 4.29 -5.86 14.08
C VAL A 181 4.79 -5.44 15.47
N ARG A 182 4.02 -5.74 16.51
CA ARG A 182 4.38 -5.47 17.91
C ARG A 182 5.13 -6.64 18.49
N THR A 183 6.24 -6.37 19.19
CA THR A 183 7.05 -7.38 19.87
C THR A 183 7.53 -6.83 21.21
N GLY A 184 7.90 -7.71 22.14
CA GLY A 184 8.37 -7.31 23.46
C GLY A 184 9.66 -6.47 23.48
N TYR A 185 10.43 -6.46 22.39
CA TYR A 185 11.69 -5.70 22.25
C TYR A 185 11.59 -4.51 21.28
N GLY A 186 10.38 -4.18 20.81
CA GLY A 186 10.11 -3.00 19.97
C GLY A 186 9.36 -3.31 18.67
N PRO A 187 8.91 -2.28 17.94
CA PRO A 187 8.14 -2.47 16.71
C PRO A 187 9.03 -2.95 15.56
N LEU A 188 8.51 -3.86 14.75
CA LEU A 188 9.05 -4.17 13.42
C LEU A 188 8.18 -3.48 12.36
N TYR A 189 8.80 -2.72 11.48
CA TYR A 189 8.11 -2.02 10.40
C TYR A 189 8.10 -2.89 9.16
N VAL A 190 6.93 -3.22 8.64
CA VAL A 190 6.77 -4.14 7.52
C VAL A 190 6.20 -3.38 6.32
N ALA A 191 6.79 -3.58 5.15
CA ALA A 191 6.36 -2.90 3.93
C ALA A 191 6.37 -3.84 2.73
N GLY A 192 5.30 -3.78 1.94
CA GLY A 192 5.15 -4.55 0.72
C GLY A 192 5.71 -3.84 -0.51
N ALA A 193 6.31 -4.61 -1.40
CA ALA A 193 6.80 -4.21 -2.72
C ALA A 193 6.26 -5.19 -3.79
N PRO A 194 4.96 -5.14 -4.12
CA PRO A 194 4.27 -6.19 -4.87
C PRO A 194 4.70 -6.31 -6.34
N ARG A 195 5.44 -5.33 -6.87
CA ARG A 195 5.99 -5.37 -8.24
C ARG A 195 7.45 -5.81 -8.31
N HIS A 196 8.11 -5.97 -7.17
CA HIS A 196 9.52 -6.32 -7.15
C HIS A 196 9.79 -7.62 -7.93
N SER A 197 10.73 -7.58 -8.88
CA SER A 197 11.07 -8.72 -9.75
C SER A 197 9.84 -9.38 -10.39
N MET A 198 8.74 -8.63 -10.55
CA MET A 198 7.42 -9.07 -11.00
C MET A 198 6.74 -10.13 -10.13
N THR A 199 7.39 -10.71 -9.12
CA THR A 199 6.79 -11.69 -8.20
C THR A 199 6.25 -11.05 -6.93
N GLY A 200 6.84 -9.93 -6.51
CA GLY A 200 6.54 -9.23 -5.27
C GLY A 200 7.40 -9.71 -4.11
N LYS A 201 7.58 -8.84 -3.11
CA LYS A 201 8.26 -9.16 -1.84
C LYS A 201 7.72 -8.31 -0.70
N VAL A 202 8.04 -8.70 0.52
CA VAL A 202 7.78 -7.94 1.76
C VAL A 202 9.11 -7.74 2.48
N LEU A 203 9.36 -6.52 2.96
CA LEU A 203 10.55 -6.17 3.73
C LEU A 203 10.19 -5.86 5.18
N VAL A 204 11.02 -6.34 6.09
CA VAL A 204 10.89 -6.15 7.53
C VAL A 204 12.07 -5.33 8.00
N PHE A 205 11.78 -4.17 8.61
CA PHE A 205 12.78 -3.25 9.14
C PHE A 205 12.74 -3.22 10.67
N GLN A 206 13.91 -3.11 11.28
CA GLN A 206 14.09 -2.91 12.72
C GLN A 206 15.19 -1.86 12.92
N ASP A 207 14.97 -0.88 13.79
CA ASP A 207 15.93 0.17 14.12
C ASP A 207 16.53 0.88 12.88
N GLY A 208 15.70 1.07 11.85
CA GLY A 208 16.09 1.72 10.60
C GLY A 208 16.91 0.87 9.63
N HIS A 209 17.09 -0.43 9.92
CA HIS A 209 17.83 -1.35 9.08
C HIS A 209 16.93 -2.49 8.58
N LEU A 210 17.23 -2.99 7.38
CA LEU A 210 16.56 -4.18 6.84
C LEU A 210 16.96 -5.41 7.66
N LYS A 211 15.97 -6.10 8.22
CA LYS A 211 16.13 -7.31 9.02
C LYS A 211 15.88 -8.58 8.20
N GLN A 212 14.80 -8.59 7.42
CA GLN A 212 14.38 -9.77 6.68
C GLN A 212 13.61 -9.39 5.42
N THR A 213 13.70 -10.24 4.40
CA THR A 213 12.91 -10.16 3.17
C THR A 213 12.12 -11.46 2.98
N LEU A 214 10.82 -11.34 2.75
CA LEU A 214 9.92 -12.44 2.38
C LEU A 214 9.66 -12.36 0.87
N GLN A 215 9.93 -13.43 0.13
CA GLN A 215 9.87 -13.44 -1.33
C GLN A 215 8.57 -14.07 -1.83
N GLY A 216 7.92 -13.42 -2.79
CA GLY A 216 6.80 -13.99 -3.53
C GLY A 216 7.27 -15.05 -4.53
N GLU A 217 6.50 -16.13 -4.68
CA GLU A 217 6.88 -17.28 -5.52
C GLU A 217 6.47 -17.14 -7.00
N GLN A 218 5.38 -16.41 -7.28
CA GLN A 218 4.75 -16.42 -8.60
C GLN A 218 4.73 -15.03 -9.23
N VAL A 219 5.15 -14.96 -10.50
CA VAL A 219 5.14 -13.74 -11.32
C VAL A 219 3.70 -13.25 -11.50
N GLY A 220 3.51 -11.94 -11.32
CA GLY A 220 2.22 -11.27 -11.45
C GLY A 220 1.29 -11.46 -10.25
N SER A 221 1.64 -12.29 -9.25
CA SER A 221 0.76 -12.60 -8.12
C SER A 221 0.49 -11.42 -7.19
N TYR A 222 1.32 -10.38 -7.28
CA TYR A 222 1.21 -9.14 -6.49
C TYR A 222 1.40 -9.40 -4.99
N PHE A 223 2.30 -10.34 -4.66
CA PHE A 223 2.64 -10.71 -3.28
C PHE A 223 3.14 -9.53 -2.46
N GLY A 224 2.54 -9.30 -1.30
CA GLY A 224 2.85 -8.16 -0.44
C GLY A 224 1.97 -6.94 -0.71
N SER A 225 0.90 -7.06 -1.48
CA SER A 225 -0.02 -5.93 -1.73
C SER A 225 -0.93 -5.62 -0.55
N GLU A 226 -1.15 -6.58 0.34
CA GLU A 226 -1.91 -6.42 1.59
C GLU A 226 -1.14 -7.10 2.72
N LEU A 227 -1.10 -6.47 3.89
CA LEU A 227 -0.40 -6.95 5.09
C LEU A 227 -1.34 -6.86 6.29
N CYS A 228 -1.49 -7.97 7.02
CA CYS A 228 -2.31 -8.00 8.24
C CYS A 228 -1.52 -8.67 9.37
N PRO A 229 -0.91 -7.89 10.29
CA PRO A 229 -0.38 -8.43 11.54
C PRO A 229 -1.55 -8.85 12.44
N LEU A 230 -1.39 -9.96 13.16
CA LEU A 230 -2.42 -10.53 14.03
C LEU A 230 -1.82 -11.01 15.35
N ASP A 231 -2.38 -10.54 16.45
CA ASP A 231 -2.15 -11.03 17.82
C ASP A 231 -3.27 -12.02 18.14
N VAL A 232 -3.02 -13.31 17.89
CA VAL A 232 -4.07 -14.33 17.93
C VAL A 232 -4.50 -14.59 19.36
N ASN A 233 -3.55 -14.61 20.30
CA ASN A 233 -3.81 -14.96 21.69
C ASN A 233 -4.08 -13.75 22.61
N ARG A 234 -3.98 -12.53 22.07
CA ARG A 234 -4.26 -11.25 22.74
C ARG A 234 -3.30 -10.96 23.89
N ASP A 235 -2.05 -11.38 23.76
CA ASP A 235 -1.02 -11.10 24.75
C ASP A 235 -0.35 -9.72 24.57
N GLY A 236 -0.68 -9.01 23.48
CA GLY A 236 -0.15 -7.70 23.13
C GLY A 236 1.03 -7.76 22.15
N GLU A 237 1.51 -8.95 21.81
CA GLU A 237 2.52 -9.20 20.79
C GLU A 237 1.89 -9.80 19.53
N THR A 238 2.46 -9.50 18.37
CA THR A 238 1.95 -10.03 17.11
C THR A 238 2.46 -11.45 16.89
N ASP A 239 1.57 -12.43 16.83
CA ASP A 239 1.90 -13.84 16.56
C ASP A 239 2.15 -14.11 15.07
N LEU A 240 1.28 -13.56 14.22
CA LEU A 240 1.23 -13.89 12.79
C LEU A 240 1.29 -12.62 11.93
N LEU A 241 1.90 -12.76 10.75
CA LEU A 241 1.80 -11.80 9.66
C LEU A 241 1.16 -12.49 8.45
N LEU A 242 -0.01 -12.02 8.05
CA LEU A 242 -0.66 -12.47 6.82
C LEU A 242 -0.25 -11.56 5.66
N VAL A 243 0.03 -12.19 4.52
CA VAL A 243 0.50 -11.51 3.30
C VAL A 243 -0.38 -11.89 2.12
N GLY A 244 -1.01 -10.88 1.50
CA GLY A 244 -1.88 -11.04 0.34
C GLY A 244 -1.12 -11.14 -0.98
N ALA A 245 -1.59 -12.02 -1.85
CA ALA A 245 -1.21 -12.15 -3.26
C ALA A 245 -2.49 -12.33 -4.10
N PRO A 246 -3.29 -11.27 -4.27
CA PRO A 246 -4.64 -11.35 -4.85
C PRO A 246 -4.65 -11.75 -6.32
N PHE A 247 -3.53 -11.66 -7.04
CA PHE A 247 -3.43 -12.09 -8.44
C PHE A 247 -2.71 -13.43 -8.58
N TYR A 248 -2.49 -14.15 -7.47
CA TYR A 248 -2.05 -15.53 -7.52
C TYR A 248 -3.03 -16.36 -8.35
N HIS A 249 -2.49 -17.22 -9.21
CA HIS A 249 -3.28 -17.98 -10.17
C HIS A 249 -2.84 -19.43 -10.32
N ILE A 250 -3.82 -20.33 -10.41
CA ILE A 250 -3.66 -21.73 -10.83
C ILE A 250 -4.45 -21.97 -12.12
N GLN A 251 -5.74 -21.60 -12.13
CA GLN A 251 -6.66 -21.71 -13.28
C GLN A 251 -7.31 -20.36 -13.67
N GLY A 252 -7.05 -19.30 -12.89
CA GLY A 252 -7.41 -17.89 -13.08
C GLY A 252 -6.88 -17.06 -11.91
N GLU A 253 -7.16 -15.76 -11.78
CA GLU A 253 -6.70 -14.98 -10.59
C GLU A 253 -7.52 -15.33 -9.33
N GLU A 254 -7.37 -16.53 -8.78
CA GLU A 254 -8.12 -16.92 -7.57
C GLU A 254 -7.69 -16.12 -6.34
N GLY A 255 -6.40 -15.76 -6.27
CA GLY A 255 -5.78 -15.09 -5.14
C GLY A 255 -5.34 -16.04 -4.03
N ARG A 256 -4.41 -15.58 -3.20
CA ARG A 256 -3.84 -16.36 -2.08
C ARG A 256 -3.48 -15.45 -0.91
N VAL A 257 -3.59 -15.98 0.30
CA VAL A 257 -3.08 -15.36 1.53
C VAL A 257 -2.09 -16.31 2.18
N TYR A 258 -0.85 -15.86 2.35
CA TYR A 258 0.20 -16.59 3.05
C TYR A 258 0.19 -16.23 4.53
N VAL A 259 0.50 -17.21 5.38
CA VAL A 259 0.56 -17.06 6.83
C VAL A 259 1.99 -17.25 7.28
N TYR A 260 2.58 -16.19 7.83
CA TYR A 260 3.90 -16.23 8.44
C TYR A 260 3.77 -16.16 9.96
N ARG A 261 4.54 -16.98 10.67
CA ARG A 261 4.66 -16.97 12.12
C ARG A 261 5.84 -16.10 12.54
N LEU A 262 5.64 -15.26 13.54
CA LEU A 262 6.73 -14.54 14.19
C LEU A 262 7.44 -15.48 15.16
N GLU A 263 8.73 -15.69 14.95
CA GLU A 263 9.60 -16.34 15.94
C GLU A 263 10.02 -15.28 16.95
N THR A 264 9.41 -15.28 18.14
CA THR A 264 9.57 -14.23 19.15
C THR A 264 11.02 -14.06 19.62
N GLU A 265 11.81 -15.14 19.69
CA GLU A 265 13.22 -15.09 20.10
C GLU A 265 14.13 -14.33 19.13
N THR A 266 13.90 -14.48 17.82
CA THR A 266 14.76 -13.89 16.78
C THR A 266 14.13 -12.67 16.12
N GLY A 267 12.80 -12.54 16.21
CA GLY A 267 12.00 -11.58 15.46
C GLY A 267 12.01 -11.80 13.96
N SER A 268 12.20 -13.04 13.53
CA SER A 268 12.12 -13.44 12.13
C SER A 268 10.78 -14.11 11.83
N PHE A 269 10.32 -13.98 10.60
CA PHE A 269 9.12 -14.64 10.10
C PHE A 269 9.44 -15.97 9.43
N THR A 270 8.69 -17.02 9.78
CA THR A 270 8.74 -18.35 9.14
C THR A 270 7.42 -18.63 8.44
N LEU A 271 7.46 -19.19 7.22
CA LEU A 271 6.23 -19.50 6.48
C LEU A 271 5.55 -20.72 7.11
N GLU A 272 4.35 -20.53 7.66
CA GLU A 272 3.55 -21.62 8.23
C GLU A 272 2.67 -22.29 7.16
N GLY A 273 2.17 -21.51 6.20
CA GLY A 273 1.34 -22.02 5.12
C GLY A 273 0.52 -20.94 4.42
N HIS A 274 -0.69 -21.28 4.02
CA HIS A 274 -1.64 -20.36 3.41
C HIS A 274 -3.07 -20.69 3.82
N LEU A 275 -3.96 -19.71 3.70
CA LEU A 275 -5.39 -19.92 3.91
C LEU A 275 -5.99 -20.70 2.74
N ASN A 276 -6.81 -21.70 3.06
CA ASN A 276 -7.42 -22.61 2.10
C ASN A 276 -8.83 -22.17 1.77
N VAL A 277 -9.02 -21.69 0.55
CA VAL A 277 -10.33 -21.43 -0.02
C VAL A 277 -10.48 -22.22 -1.31
N GLN A 278 -11.51 -23.06 -1.37
CA GLN A 278 -11.97 -23.61 -2.64
C GLN A 278 -12.75 -22.53 -3.39
N VAL A 279 -12.01 -21.61 -4.00
CA VAL A 279 -12.60 -20.60 -4.88
C VAL A 279 -13.02 -21.32 -6.16
N THR A 280 -14.32 -21.43 -6.40
CA THR A 280 -14.86 -22.08 -7.61
C THR A 280 -14.91 -21.13 -8.81
N THR A 281 -14.71 -19.83 -8.59
CA THR A 281 -14.78 -18.81 -9.64
C THR A 281 -13.40 -18.23 -9.94
N GLN A 282 -13.04 -18.19 -11.23
CA GLN A 282 -11.84 -17.48 -11.68
C GLN A 282 -11.92 -16.00 -11.32
N PHE A 283 -10.77 -15.37 -11.10
CA PHE A 283 -10.64 -13.93 -10.86
C PHE A 283 -11.24 -13.41 -9.55
N ALA A 284 -11.47 -14.26 -8.55
CA ALA A 284 -12.05 -13.84 -7.27
C ALA A 284 -11.20 -12.82 -6.50
N ARG A 285 -9.87 -12.84 -6.71
CA ARG A 285 -8.90 -12.00 -6.01
C ARG A 285 -8.97 -12.14 -4.49
N PHE A 286 -9.03 -13.39 -4.01
CA PHE A 286 -8.96 -13.67 -2.59
C PHE A 286 -7.66 -13.14 -1.98
N GLY A 287 -7.77 -12.45 -0.83
CA GLY A 287 -6.63 -11.78 -0.20
C GLY A 287 -6.38 -10.36 -0.71
N PHE A 288 -7.36 -9.75 -1.39
CA PHE A 288 -7.28 -8.36 -1.83
C PHE A 288 -7.31 -7.37 -0.66
N THR A 289 -8.06 -7.71 0.39
CA THR A 289 -8.10 -6.96 1.66
C THR A 289 -8.18 -7.95 2.82
N MET A 290 -7.61 -7.58 3.96
CA MET A 290 -7.63 -8.36 5.18
C MET A 290 -7.81 -7.45 6.39
N ALA A 291 -8.51 -7.93 7.41
CA ALA A 291 -8.62 -7.23 8.68
C ALA A 291 -8.66 -8.21 9.85
N SER A 292 -8.00 -7.87 10.96
CA SER A 292 -8.38 -8.44 12.26
C SER A 292 -9.76 -7.93 12.62
N ILE A 293 -10.65 -8.86 12.98
CA ILE A 293 -12.05 -8.55 13.31
C ILE A 293 -12.35 -8.77 14.80
N GLY A 294 -11.29 -8.99 15.60
CA GLY A 294 -11.40 -9.43 16.98
C GLY A 294 -11.92 -10.87 17.10
N ASP A 295 -12.19 -11.26 18.32
CA ASP A 295 -12.83 -12.54 18.66
C ASP A 295 -14.34 -12.37 18.50
N ILE A 296 -14.88 -12.90 17.40
CA ILE A 296 -16.30 -12.80 17.07
C ILE A 296 -17.09 -14.00 17.60
N ASN A 297 -16.41 -15.08 18.01
CA ASN A 297 -17.04 -16.32 18.45
C ASN A 297 -16.97 -16.53 19.99
N GLY A 298 -16.20 -15.71 20.69
CA GLY A 298 -16.03 -15.73 22.15
C GLY A 298 -15.09 -16.82 22.67
N ASP A 299 -14.20 -17.38 21.84
CA ASP A 299 -13.29 -18.47 22.23
C ASP A 299 -11.95 -17.98 22.82
N GLY A 300 -11.74 -16.67 22.83
CA GLY A 300 -10.56 -16.01 23.38
C GLY A 300 -9.47 -15.70 22.36
N TYR A 301 -9.62 -16.08 21.09
CA TYR A 301 -8.62 -15.84 20.05
C TYR A 301 -9.10 -14.80 19.02
N GLU A 302 -8.18 -14.00 18.46
CA GLU A 302 -8.55 -13.09 17.37
C GLU A 302 -8.84 -13.84 16.07
N ASP A 303 -9.93 -13.42 15.42
CA ASP A 303 -10.36 -13.89 14.12
C ASP A 303 -10.00 -12.87 13.03
N ILE A 304 -10.02 -13.32 11.78
CA ILE A 304 -9.77 -12.46 10.61
C ILE A 304 -10.88 -12.56 9.58
N ALA A 305 -11.06 -11.47 8.84
CA ALA A 305 -11.84 -11.43 7.61
C ALA A 305 -10.93 -11.21 6.41
N VAL A 306 -11.20 -11.92 5.32
CA VAL A 306 -10.47 -11.81 4.05
C VAL A 306 -11.44 -11.56 2.90
N GLY A 307 -11.17 -10.53 2.11
CA GLY A 307 -12.00 -10.15 0.97
C GLY A 307 -11.62 -10.86 -0.33
N ALA A 308 -12.65 -11.15 -1.13
CA ALA A 308 -12.55 -11.61 -2.52
C ALA A 308 -13.56 -10.79 -3.38
N PRO A 309 -13.27 -9.50 -3.64
CA PRO A 309 -14.26 -8.56 -4.17
C PRO A 309 -14.73 -8.88 -5.59
N LEU A 310 -13.98 -9.67 -6.36
CA LEU A 310 -14.37 -10.06 -7.72
C LEU A 310 -15.00 -11.47 -7.79
N GLU A 311 -15.20 -12.13 -6.66
CA GLU A 311 -15.78 -13.47 -6.65
C GLU A 311 -17.20 -13.46 -7.23
N GLY A 312 -17.42 -14.26 -8.28
CA GLY A 312 -18.72 -14.31 -8.97
C GLY A 312 -18.97 -13.16 -9.96
N HIS A 313 -18.01 -12.26 -10.22
CA HIS A 313 -18.19 -11.15 -11.18
C HIS A 313 -18.52 -11.62 -12.61
N LEU A 314 -18.01 -12.78 -13.02
CA LEU A 314 -18.30 -13.36 -14.34
C LEU A 314 -19.64 -14.11 -14.39
N SER A 315 -20.36 -14.20 -13.27
CA SER A 315 -21.72 -14.72 -13.27
C SER A 315 -22.69 -13.67 -13.82
N ASN A 316 -23.85 -14.08 -14.34
CA ASN A 316 -24.90 -13.16 -14.79
C ASN A 316 -25.63 -12.46 -13.62
N SER A 317 -24.97 -12.29 -12.47
CA SER A 317 -25.51 -11.66 -11.27
C SER A 317 -25.15 -10.17 -11.26
N SER A 318 -26.11 -9.34 -10.87
CA SER A 318 -25.85 -7.92 -10.59
C SER A 318 -25.08 -7.67 -9.29
N SER A 319 -24.90 -8.73 -8.47
CA SER A 319 -24.22 -8.68 -7.17
C SER A 319 -23.08 -9.68 -7.13
N PHE A 320 -21.88 -9.24 -6.72
CA PHE A 320 -20.68 -10.06 -6.67
C PHE A 320 -19.69 -9.54 -5.61
N GLY A 321 -18.74 -10.42 -5.27
CA GLY A 321 -17.81 -10.25 -4.15
C GLY A 321 -18.26 -11.03 -2.92
N SER A 322 -17.28 -11.45 -2.14
CA SER A 322 -17.51 -12.13 -0.86
C SER A 322 -16.45 -11.74 0.16
N ILE A 323 -16.76 -11.99 1.43
CA ILE A 323 -15.77 -12.07 2.50
C ILE A 323 -15.75 -13.49 3.09
N TYR A 324 -14.60 -13.87 3.64
CA TYR A 324 -14.36 -15.14 4.32
C TYR A 324 -13.86 -14.88 5.73
N ILE A 325 -14.45 -15.57 6.70
CA ILE A 325 -14.10 -15.49 8.11
C ILE A 325 -13.26 -16.69 8.48
N PHE A 326 -12.08 -16.47 9.04
CA PHE A 326 -11.21 -17.52 9.57
C PHE A 326 -11.05 -17.32 11.07
N ASN A 327 -11.27 -18.38 11.84
CA ASN A 327 -11.13 -18.30 13.29
C ASN A 327 -9.70 -18.52 13.77
N GLY A 328 -9.33 -17.80 14.83
CA GLY A 328 -8.14 -18.05 15.61
C GLY A 328 -8.22 -19.38 16.36
N GLU A 329 -7.06 -19.98 16.63
CA GLU A 329 -6.93 -21.12 17.53
C GLU A 329 -5.48 -21.23 18.02
N LYS A 330 -5.24 -21.04 19.32
CA LYS A 330 -4.01 -21.49 20.00
C LYS A 330 -2.71 -21.07 19.27
N ASP A 331 -2.53 -19.76 19.13
CA ASP A 331 -1.42 -19.09 18.42
C ASP A 331 -1.32 -19.42 16.92
N LYS A 332 -2.44 -19.83 16.30
CA LYS A 332 -2.59 -20.13 14.87
C LYS A 332 -3.89 -19.54 14.34
N ILE A 333 -3.97 -19.44 13.02
CA ILE A 333 -5.23 -19.25 12.32
C ILE A 333 -5.66 -20.57 11.68
N ARG A 334 -6.96 -20.91 11.77
CA ARG A 334 -7.50 -22.06 11.05
C ARG A 334 -7.36 -21.83 9.56
N SER A 335 -6.86 -22.82 8.83
CA SER A 335 -6.65 -22.70 7.39
C SER A 335 -7.95 -22.74 6.60
N SER A 336 -9.01 -23.37 7.11
CA SER A 336 -10.35 -23.36 6.52
C SER A 336 -11.21 -22.24 7.09
N TYR A 337 -11.94 -21.53 6.24
CA TYR A 337 -12.89 -20.52 6.69
C TYR A 337 -14.06 -21.15 7.47
N ALA A 338 -14.53 -20.46 8.50
CA ALA A 338 -15.70 -20.84 9.28
C ALA A 338 -17.00 -20.34 8.64
N GLN A 339 -16.95 -19.18 7.98
CA GLN A 339 -18.08 -18.59 7.28
C GLN A 339 -17.63 -17.90 6.00
N ARG A 340 -18.45 -17.99 4.95
CA ARG A 340 -18.36 -17.18 3.75
C ARG A 340 -19.63 -16.36 3.64
N VAL A 341 -19.51 -15.06 3.40
CA VAL A 341 -20.65 -14.16 3.23
C VAL A 341 -20.58 -13.57 1.83
N LYS A 342 -21.57 -13.86 0.99
CA LYS A 342 -21.64 -13.34 -0.38
C LYS A 342 -22.43 -12.05 -0.44
N ALA A 343 -22.06 -11.16 -1.37
CA ALA A 343 -22.83 -9.95 -1.69
C ALA A 343 -24.34 -10.24 -1.90
N SER A 344 -24.63 -11.29 -2.67
CA SER A 344 -26.00 -11.70 -3.03
C SER A 344 -26.83 -12.23 -1.86
N GLU A 345 -26.19 -12.65 -0.76
CA GLU A 345 -26.87 -13.09 0.46
C GLU A 345 -27.27 -11.92 1.35
N ILE A 346 -26.64 -10.75 1.16
CA ILE A 346 -26.89 -9.53 1.93
C ILE A 346 -27.93 -8.65 1.24
N SER A 347 -27.67 -8.25 0.00
CA SER A 347 -28.57 -7.39 -0.78
C SER A 347 -28.27 -7.48 -2.26
N ALA A 348 -29.30 -7.35 -3.08
CA ALA A 348 -29.14 -7.22 -4.53
C ALA A 348 -28.45 -5.89 -4.88
N GLY A 349 -27.60 -5.91 -5.91
CA GLY A 349 -26.89 -4.75 -6.44
C GLY A 349 -25.53 -4.46 -5.78
N LEU A 350 -25.13 -5.21 -4.75
CA LEU A 350 -23.82 -5.04 -4.12
C LEU A 350 -22.70 -5.57 -5.04
N GLN A 351 -21.80 -4.69 -5.44
CA GLN A 351 -20.67 -5.00 -6.33
C GLN A 351 -19.35 -4.75 -5.61
N TYR A 352 -18.30 -5.50 -5.95
CA TYR A 352 -17.01 -5.39 -5.28
C TYR A 352 -17.11 -5.55 -3.75
N PHE A 353 -18.06 -6.35 -3.28
CA PHE A 353 -18.28 -6.55 -1.85
C PHE A 353 -17.06 -7.22 -1.21
N GLY A 354 -16.49 -6.57 -0.19
CA GLY A 354 -15.22 -6.99 0.40
C GLY A 354 -14.01 -6.36 -0.28
N GLN A 355 -14.14 -5.19 -0.91
CA GLN A 355 -12.98 -4.42 -1.44
C GLN A 355 -12.19 -3.69 -0.34
N SER A 356 -12.84 -3.45 0.81
CA SER A 356 -12.21 -2.94 2.03
C SER A 356 -12.94 -3.55 3.22
N ILE A 357 -12.22 -3.92 4.28
CA ILE A 357 -12.79 -4.49 5.50
C ILE A 357 -12.14 -3.79 6.69
N ASP A 358 -12.93 -3.53 7.73
CA ASP A 358 -12.45 -3.13 9.05
C ASP A 358 -13.35 -3.75 10.12
N GLY A 359 -12.80 -4.09 11.29
CA GLY A 359 -13.50 -4.80 12.34
C GLY A 359 -12.84 -4.68 13.71
N GLY A 360 -13.36 -5.43 14.68
CA GLY A 360 -12.84 -5.39 16.06
C GLY A 360 -13.45 -4.28 16.93
N PHE A 361 -14.51 -3.62 16.46
CA PHE A 361 -15.24 -2.61 17.23
C PHE A 361 -16.68 -3.05 17.44
N ASP A 362 -17.22 -2.79 18.63
CA ASP A 362 -18.63 -2.97 18.95
C ASP A 362 -19.38 -1.66 18.63
N PHE A 363 -20.07 -1.60 17.49
CA PHE A 363 -20.84 -0.41 17.10
C PHE A 363 -22.23 -0.39 17.76
N THR A 364 -22.72 -1.54 18.21
CA THR A 364 -24.06 -1.70 18.79
C THR A 364 -24.09 -1.59 20.32
N ASN A 365 -22.94 -1.58 20.97
CA ASN A 365 -22.75 -1.71 22.41
C ASN A 365 -23.41 -2.99 22.98
N ASP A 366 -23.40 -4.08 22.23
CA ASP A 366 -23.92 -5.39 22.67
C ASP A 366 -22.84 -6.35 23.19
N GLY A 367 -21.59 -5.87 23.27
CA GLY A 367 -20.44 -6.60 23.77
C GLY A 367 -19.80 -7.53 22.75
N LEU A 368 -20.24 -7.51 21.49
CA LEU A 368 -19.68 -8.31 20.40
C LEU A 368 -19.00 -7.41 19.36
N HIS A 369 -17.94 -7.92 18.74
CA HIS A 369 -17.27 -7.19 17.66
C HIS A 369 -18.09 -7.24 16.37
N ASP A 370 -18.25 -6.10 15.72
CA ASP A 370 -18.90 -5.96 14.43
C ASP A 370 -17.86 -5.84 13.31
N ILE A 371 -18.32 -6.04 12.07
CA ILE A 371 -17.48 -5.99 10.86
C ILE A 371 -18.09 -5.00 9.88
N THR A 372 -17.27 -4.08 9.38
CA THR A 372 -17.65 -3.13 8.32
C THR A 372 -17.01 -3.54 7.00
N ILE A 373 -17.78 -3.48 5.92
CA ILE A 373 -17.39 -4.02 4.61
C ILE A 373 -17.74 -3.01 3.53
N GLY A 374 -16.73 -2.60 2.77
CA GLY A 374 -16.88 -1.75 1.60
C GLY A 374 -17.39 -2.53 0.39
N SER A 375 -18.21 -1.85 -0.39
CA SER A 375 -18.72 -2.25 -1.70
C SER A 375 -18.77 -1.00 -2.58
N LEU A 376 -18.94 -1.16 -3.89
CA LEU A 376 -19.12 -0.02 -4.78
C LEU A 376 -20.33 0.81 -4.32
N GLU A 377 -20.06 2.08 -3.99
CA GLU A 377 -21.05 3.07 -3.51
C GLU A 377 -21.75 2.72 -2.19
N ASN A 378 -21.36 1.64 -1.51
CA ASN A 378 -22.06 1.13 -0.33
C ASN A 378 -21.07 0.70 0.77
N VAL A 379 -21.51 0.82 2.02
CA VAL A 379 -20.83 0.22 3.19
C VAL A 379 -21.85 -0.62 3.95
N VAL A 380 -21.49 -1.87 4.24
CA VAL A 380 -22.32 -2.83 4.97
C VAL A 380 -21.72 -3.05 6.35
N VAL A 381 -22.56 -3.05 7.38
CA VAL A 381 -22.15 -3.42 8.75
C VAL A 381 -22.79 -4.75 9.11
N LEU A 382 -21.97 -5.76 9.38
CA LEU A 382 -22.40 -7.06 9.87
C LEU A 382 -22.21 -7.11 11.39
N ARG A 383 -23.26 -7.52 12.09
CA ARG A 383 -23.24 -7.69 13.54
C ARG A 383 -22.99 -9.13 13.90
N SER A 384 -22.11 -9.33 14.87
CA SER A 384 -21.88 -10.66 15.44
C SER A 384 -23.09 -11.10 16.26
N ARG A 385 -23.28 -12.42 16.36
CA ARG A 385 -24.36 -13.02 17.16
C ARG A 385 -23.76 -13.80 18.32
N PRO A 386 -24.42 -13.81 19.50
CA PRO A 386 -23.94 -14.60 20.62
C PRO A 386 -23.78 -16.09 20.26
N VAL A 387 -22.60 -16.64 20.55
CA VAL A 387 -22.32 -18.07 20.42
C VAL A 387 -22.56 -18.77 21.76
N VAL A 388 -23.22 -19.93 21.72
CA VAL A 388 -23.56 -20.71 22.91
C VAL A 388 -23.00 -22.12 22.76
N HIS A 389 -22.21 -22.55 23.74
CA HIS A 389 -21.67 -23.91 23.77
C HIS A 389 -22.50 -24.80 24.70
N PHE A 390 -22.94 -25.95 24.18
CA PHE A 390 -23.65 -26.97 24.93
C PHE A 390 -22.71 -28.11 25.30
N LEU A 391 -22.30 -28.15 26.57
CA LEU A 391 -21.57 -29.29 27.12
C LEU A 391 -22.57 -30.38 27.51
N THR A 392 -22.60 -31.44 26.71
CA THR A 392 -23.51 -32.56 26.92
C THR A 392 -22.80 -33.69 27.65
N SER A 393 -23.38 -34.17 28.74
CA SER A 393 -22.91 -35.39 29.42
C SER A 393 -24.06 -36.37 29.60
N MET A 394 -23.79 -37.65 29.34
CA MET A 394 -24.77 -38.72 29.51
C MET A 394 -24.24 -39.71 30.55
N ARG A 395 -25.06 -40.06 31.53
CA ARG A 395 -24.76 -41.08 32.53
C ARG A 395 -25.84 -42.16 32.51
N PHE A 396 -25.44 -43.41 32.63
CA PHE A 396 -26.35 -44.55 32.65
C PHE A 396 -26.41 -45.14 34.05
N ASN A 397 -27.60 -45.54 34.49
CA ASN A 397 -27.80 -46.30 35.72
C ASN A 397 -28.68 -47.53 35.44
N PRO A 398 -28.16 -48.76 35.64
CA PRO A 398 -26.79 -49.08 36.04
C PRO A 398 -25.77 -48.71 34.93
N GLU A 399 -24.52 -48.40 35.32
CA GLU A 399 -23.45 -48.06 34.36
C GLU A 399 -23.07 -49.23 33.44
N ARG A 400 -23.38 -50.47 33.85
CA ARG A 400 -23.13 -51.70 33.10
C ARG A 400 -24.32 -52.64 33.24
N ILE A 401 -24.67 -53.33 32.16
CA ILE A 401 -25.71 -54.35 32.16
C ILE A 401 -25.07 -55.68 32.57
N VAL A 402 -25.53 -56.28 33.67
CA VAL A 402 -25.07 -57.59 34.13
C VAL A 402 -25.99 -58.67 33.56
N ILE A 403 -25.44 -59.55 32.73
CA ILE A 403 -26.17 -60.56 31.95
C ILE A 403 -26.99 -61.53 32.83
N PHE A 404 -26.64 -61.66 34.12
CA PHE A 404 -27.29 -62.57 35.07
C PHE A 404 -28.33 -61.89 35.99
N GLN A 405 -28.54 -60.57 35.86
CA GLN A 405 -29.59 -59.85 36.60
C GLN A 405 -30.75 -59.49 35.66
N ASN A 406 -31.94 -59.98 35.98
CA ASN A 406 -33.20 -59.73 35.26
C ASN A 406 -33.75 -58.29 35.44
N SER A 407 -32.90 -57.30 35.71
CA SER A 407 -33.34 -55.90 35.79
C SER A 407 -33.34 -55.26 34.41
N SER A 408 -34.53 -55.10 33.83
CA SER A 408 -34.73 -54.65 32.45
C SER A 408 -34.70 -53.13 32.25
N ILE A 409 -34.54 -52.34 33.33
CA ILE A 409 -34.66 -50.88 33.28
C ILE A 409 -33.27 -50.25 33.37
N VAL A 410 -32.82 -49.67 32.26
CA VAL A 410 -31.65 -48.79 32.20
C VAL A 410 -32.15 -47.35 32.14
N THR A 411 -31.72 -46.53 33.09
CA THR A 411 -32.03 -45.09 33.11
C THR A 411 -30.85 -44.33 32.53
N ALA A 412 -31.07 -43.58 31.45
CA ALA A 412 -30.08 -42.63 30.92
C ALA A 412 -30.43 -41.22 31.41
N LYS A 413 -29.47 -40.55 32.05
CA LYS A 413 -29.57 -39.14 32.45
C LYS A 413 -28.70 -38.31 31.52
N LEU A 414 -29.35 -37.54 30.66
CA LEU A 414 -28.73 -36.54 29.80
C LEU A 414 -28.68 -35.20 30.53
N CYS A 415 -27.50 -34.61 30.65
CA CYS A 415 -27.29 -33.30 31.27
C CYS A 415 -26.69 -32.35 30.23
N PHE A 416 -27.27 -31.17 30.11
CA PHE A 416 -26.75 -30.07 29.31
C PHE A 416 -26.23 -29.00 30.25
N ASN A 417 -24.97 -28.60 30.07
CA ASN A 417 -24.42 -27.41 30.72
C ASN A 417 -24.16 -26.36 29.64
N ILE A 418 -24.64 -25.14 29.88
CA ILE A 418 -24.56 -24.04 28.91
C ILE A 418 -23.44 -23.12 29.37
N THR A 419 -22.49 -22.85 28.47
CA THR A 419 -21.47 -21.82 28.66
C THR A 419 -21.62 -20.78 27.57
N SER A 420 -21.84 -19.52 27.95
CA SER A 420 -21.84 -18.35 27.05
C SER A 420 -20.75 -17.37 27.47
N ALA A 421 -20.10 -16.74 26.49
CA ALA A 421 -19.11 -15.70 26.72
C ALA A 421 -19.74 -14.38 27.26
N LEU A 422 -21.01 -14.12 26.95
CA LEU A 422 -21.74 -12.94 27.45
C LEU A 422 -22.43 -13.20 28.79
N PRO A 423 -22.48 -12.20 29.71
CA PRO A 423 -23.27 -12.26 30.93
C PRO A 423 -24.76 -12.44 30.62
N VAL A 424 -25.43 -13.31 31.39
CA VAL A 424 -26.86 -13.68 31.25
C VAL A 424 -27.81 -12.47 31.21
N SER A 425 -27.41 -11.30 31.74
CA SER A 425 -28.24 -10.10 31.80
C SER A 425 -28.51 -9.40 30.45
N GLN A 426 -27.79 -9.73 29.38
CA GLN A 426 -28.03 -9.18 28.03
C GLN A 426 -28.70 -10.17 27.07
N GLN A 427 -28.95 -11.41 27.50
CA GLN A 427 -29.75 -12.35 26.73
C GLN A 427 -31.22 -11.94 26.85
N GLY A 428 -31.74 -11.25 25.82
CA GLY A 428 -33.16 -10.98 25.69
C GLY A 428 -33.95 -12.27 25.90
N ASN A 429 -34.79 -12.30 26.93
CA ASN A 429 -35.68 -13.41 27.24
C ASN A 429 -36.74 -13.54 26.14
N LYS A 430 -36.39 -14.19 25.02
CA LYS A 430 -37.34 -14.75 24.05
C LYS A 430 -36.60 -15.71 23.12
N TRP A 431 -36.54 -16.96 23.54
CA TRP A 431 -36.29 -18.08 22.64
C TRP A 431 -37.59 -18.88 22.58
N GLU A 432 -38.36 -18.69 21.50
CA GLU A 432 -39.39 -19.66 21.10
C GLU A 432 -38.66 -20.81 20.39
N LEU A 433 -38.91 -22.04 20.86
CA LEU A 433 -38.39 -23.28 20.29
C LEU A 433 -39.06 -23.62 18.96
#